data_AF-A0A413H6Z6-F1
#
_entry.id   AF-A0A413H6Z6-F1
#
_cell.length_a   1.000
_cell.length_b   1.000
_cell.length_c   1.000
_cell.angle_alpha   90.00
_cell.angle_beta   90.00
_cell.angle_gamma   90.00
#
_symmetry.space_group_name_H-M   'P 1'
#
loop_
_entity.id
_entity.type
_entity.pdbx_description
1 polymer ?
#
loop_
_entity_poly.entity_id
_entity_poly.type
_entity_poly.pdbx_seq_one_letter_code
_entity_poly.pdbx_strand_id
1 'polypeptide(L)'
;MCDGINLKETFASNIHTLYNNSFFLDGIPIGEFAKQKIESLHAQIESGAIDNHTLDDIYRIGEPIIRNILLQEYDNKRKTLSNEKRVTLLKEELAKLENDKL
;
A
#
# COMPACT_ATOMS: atom_id res chain seq x y z
N MET A 1 -14.06 38.53 18.33
CA MET A 1 -14.03 38.07 16.93
C MET A 1 -13.21 36.79 16.94
N CYS A 2 -13.81 35.66 16.58
CA CYS A 2 -13.05 34.41 16.50
C CYS A 2 -12.25 34.46 15.21
N ASP A 3 -10.95 34.72 15.32
CA ASP A 3 -10.04 34.60 14.20
C ASP A 3 -10.15 33.16 13.66
N GLY A 4 -10.51 33.06 12.39
CA GLY A 4 -10.67 31.78 11.70
C GLY A 4 -9.38 30.97 11.86
N ILE A 5 -9.50 29.77 12.41
CA ILE A 5 -8.38 28.88 12.70
C ILE A 5 -7.58 28.71 11.40
N ASN A 6 -6.42 29.36 11.32
CA ASN A 6 -5.53 29.23 10.18
C ASN A 6 -4.91 27.84 10.25
N LEU A 7 -5.55 26.89 9.55
CA LEU A 7 -5.23 25.46 9.63
C LEU A 7 -3.73 25.18 9.37
N LYS A 8 -3.07 26.02 8.57
CA LYS A 8 -1.64 25.92 8.23
C LYS A 8 -0.70 26.02 9.43
N GLU A 9 -1.06 26.73 10.49
CA GLU A 9 -0.21 26.94 11.68
C GLU A 9 -0.65 26.11 12.88
N THR A 10 -1.54 25.14 12.67
CA THR A 10 -1.93 24.22 13.74
C THR A 10 -0.80 23.24 14.06
N PHE A 11 -0.72 22.80 15.31
CA PHE A 11 0.24 21.78 15.76
C PHE A 11 0.21 20.53 14.87
N ALA A 12 -1.00 20.11 14.47
CA ALA A 12 -1.20 18.98 13.55
C ALA A 12 -0.62 19.24 12.16
N SER A 13 -0.83 20.43 11.58
CA SER A 13 -0.26 20.82 10.29
C SER A 13 1.27 20.89 10.35
N ASN A 14 1.84 21.43 11.43
CA ASN A 14 3.28 21.47 11.63
C ASN A 14 3.91 20.08 11.75
N ILE A 15 3.26 19.15 12.46
CA ILE A 15 3.72 17.74 12.54
C ILE A 15 3.57 17.04 11.19
N HIS A 16 2.47 17.23 10.48
CA HIS A 16 2.29 16.66 9.13
C HIS A 16 3.36 17.17 8.15
N THR A 17 3.65 18.47 8.17
CA THR A 17 4.74 19.06 7.37
C THR A 17 6.10 18.52 7.81
N LEU A 18 6.37 18.40 9.12
CA LEU A 18 7.61 17.79 9.60
C LEU A 18 7.74 16.32 9.20
N TYR A 19 6.66 15.54 9.27
CA TYR A 19 6.67 14.12 8.98
C TYR A 19 6.79 13.87 7.48
N ASN A 20 6.04 14.60 6.65
CA ASN A 20 6.21 14.53 5.19
C ASN A 20 7.62 14.97 4.78
N ASN A 21 8.11 16.09 5.31
CA ASN A 21 9.45 16.54 4.97
C ASN A 21 10.51 15.58 5.51
N SER A 22 10.40 15.09 6.75
CA SER A 22 11.41 14.21 7.39
C SER A 22 11.43 12.78 6.83
N PHE A 23 10.26 12.24 6.48
CA PHE A 23 10.11 10.89 5.93
C PHE A 23 10.46 10.87 4.43
N PHE A 24 10.14 11.95 3.71
CA PHE A 24 10.47 12.14 2.30
C PHE A 24 11.54 13.24 2.12
N LEU A 25 12.54 13.33 3.00
CA LEU A 25 13.65 14.29 2.80
C LEU A 25 14.33 13.96 1.48
N ASP A 26 14.28 14.90 0.53
CA ASP A 26 15.04 14.83 -0.71
C ASP A 26 16.51 14.51 -0.39
N GLY A 27 16.96 13.34 -0.84
CA GLY A 27 18.33 12.85 -0.62
C GLY A 27 18.53 11.86 0.54
N ILE A 28 17.50 11.50 1.32
CA ILE A 28 17.58 10.37 2.26
C ILE A 28 17.06 9.09 1.58
N PRO A 29 17.89 8.03 1.47
CA PRO A 29 17.55 6.83 0.68
C PRO A 29 16.28 6.09 1.11
N ILE A 30 15.90 6.21 2.39
CA ILE A 30 14.83 5.39 2.97
C ILE A 30 13.43 5.82 2.52
N GLY A 31 13.20 7.12 2.35
CA GLY A 31 11.92 7.67 1.91
C GLY A 31 11.68 7.41 0.42
N GLU A 32 12.69 7.67 -0.40
CA GLU A 32 12.65 7.42 -1.84
C GLU A 32 12.48 5.93 -2.14
N PHE A 33 13.18 5.05 -1.41
CA PHE A 33 12.99 3.61 -1.54
C PHE A 33 11.57 3.17 -1.17
N ALA A 34 11.03 3.66 -0.05
CA ALA A 34 9.67 3.34 0.36
C ALA A 34 8.63 3.80 -0.67
N LYS A 35 8.79 5.02 -1.19
CA LYS A 35 7.96 5.58 -2.26
C LYS A 35 8.02 4.70 -3.52
N GLN A 36 9.21 4.37 -4.00
CA GLN A 36 9.39 3.51 -5.18
C GLN A 36 8.75 2.13 -4.99
N LYS A 37 8.83 1.54 -3.79
CA LYS A 37 8.20 0.25 -3.50
C LYS A 37 6.67 0.35 -3.55
N ILE A 38 6.10 1.42 -3.00
CA ILE A 38 4.65 1.69 -3.05
C ILE A 38 4.20 1.90 -4.51
N GLU A 39 4.91 2.73 -5.27
CA GLU A 39 4.61 3.00 -6.68
C GLU A 39 4.71 1.74 -7.55
N SER A 40 5.73 0.92 -7.34
CA SER A 40 5.88 -0.37 -8.03
C SER A 40 4.73 -1.32 -7.72
N LEU A 41 4.28 -1.38 -6.46
CA LEU A 41 3.20 -2.26 -6.04
C LEU A 41 1.86 -1.80 -6.63
N HIS A 42 1.61 -0.49 -6.64
CA HIS A 42 0.47 0.12 -7.30
C HIS A 42 0.43 -0.22 -8.79
N ALA A 43 1.54 -0.03 -9.52
CA ALA A 43 1.62 -0.36 -10.94
C ALA A 43 1.41 -1.86 -11.23
N GLN A 44 1.91 -2.74 -10.35
CA GLN A 44 1.67 -4.18 -10.44
C GLN A 44 0.18 -4.54 -10.28
N ILE A 45 -0.50 -3.91 -9.31
CA ILE A 45 -1.94 -4.07 -9.11
C ILE A 45 -2.70 -3.53 -10.32
N GLU A 46 -2.41 -2.31 -10.77
CA GLU A 46 -3.10 -1.66 -11.89
C GLU A 46 -2.97 -2.46 -13.19
N SER A 47 -1.78 -3.00 -13.48
CA SER A 47 -1.56 -3.86 -14.65
C SER A 47 -2.25 -5.23 -14.55
N GLY A 48 -2.68 -5.64 -13.35
CA GLY A 48 -3.25 -6.97 -13.11
C GLY A 48 -2.20 -8.09 -13.16
N ALA A 49 -0.92 -7.74 -13.01
CA ALA A 49 0.20 -8.65 -12.77
C ALA A 49 0.24 -9.08 -11.29
N ILE A 50 -0.94 -9.35 -10.72
CA ILE A 50 -1.10 -9.77 -9.34
C ILE A 50 -0.73 -11.25 -9.23
N ASP A 51 0.11 -11.55 -8.24
CA ASP A 51 0.51 -12.89 -7.83
C ASP A 51 0.20 -13.12 -6.34
N ASN A 52 0.59 -14.28 -5.81
CA ASN A 52 0.34 -14.61 -4.39
C ASN A 52 1.27 -13.90 -3.40
N HIS A 53 2.29 -13.18 -3.87
CA HIS A 53 3.18 -12.40 -3.02
C HIS A 53 2.73 -10.95 -2.92
N THR A 54 1.93 -10.49 -3.89
CA THR A 54 1.41 -9.13 -3.93
C THR A 54 0.67 -8.77 -2.64
N LEU A 55 -0.16 -9.67 -2.11
CA LEU A 55 -0.89 -9.44 -0.87
C LEU A 55 0.05 -9.38 0.35
N ASP A 56 1.03 -10.28 0.42
CA ASP A 56 2.06 -10.29 1.47
C ASP A 56 2.87 -8.98 1.46
N ASP A 57 3.22 -8.50 0.27
CA ASP A 57 3.94 -7.24 0.07
C ASP A 57 3.12 -6.02 0.53
N ILE A 58 1.79 -6.03 0.33
CA ILE A 58 0.91 -5.00 0.89
C ILE A 58 0.92 -5.05 2.42
N TYR A 59 0.85 -6.24 3.02
CA TYR A 59 0.88 -6.38 4.49
C TYR A 59 2.21 -5.99 5.14
N ARG A 60 3.32 -5.99 4.39
CA ARG A 60 4.62 -5.49 4.87
C ARG A 60 4.65 -3.97 5.06
N ILE A 61 3.70 -3.23 4.48
CA ILE A 61 3.61 -1.78 4.66
C ILE A 61 3.13 -1.47 6.08
N GLY A 62 4.03 -0.89 6.89
CA GLY A 62 3.73 -0.56 8.28
C GLY A 62 2.70 0.56 8.45
N GLU A 63 2.64 1.49 7.50
CA GLU A 63 1.73 2.64 7.55
C GLU A 63 0.29 2.21 7.20
N PRO A 64 -0.67 2.32 8.14
CA PRO A 64 -2.01 1.77 7.98
C PRO A 64 -2.85 2.42 6.88
N ILE A 65 -2.68 3.73 6.61
CA ILE A 65 -3.48 4.44 5.62
C ILE A 65 -3.12 3.95 4.21
N ILE A 66 -1.84 3.97 3.85
CA ILE A 66 -1.29 3.50 2.58
C ILE A 66 -1.61 2.02 2.38
N ARG A 67 -1.41 1.19 3.42
CA ARG A 67 -1.76 -0.23 3.36
C ARG A 67 -3.22 -0.44 3.00
N ASN A 68 -4.15 0.28 3.66
CA ASN A 68 -5.58 0.13 3.39
C ASN A 68 -5.96 0.58 1.97
N ILE A 69 -5.34 1.64 1.45
CA ILE A 69 -5.56 2.09 0.06
C ILE A 69 -5.17 0.99 -0.93
N LEU A 70 -3.96 0.42 -0.78
CA LEU A 70 -3.48 -0.64 -1.67
C LEU A 70 -4.29 -1.93 -1.55
N LEU A 71 -4.78 -2.28 -0.36
CA LEU A 71 -5.70 -3.42 -0.18
C LEU A 71 -7.00 -3.21 -0.96
N GLN A 72 -7.57 -1.99 -0.92
CA GLN A 72 -8.77 -1.68 -1.68
C GLN A 72 -8.54 -1.78 -3.19
N GLU A 73 -7.41 -1.26 -3.69
CA GLU A 73 -7.02 -1.38 -5.10
C GLU A 73 -6.83 -2.84 -5.53
N TYR A 74 -6.14 -3.62 -4.71
CA TYR A 74 -5.94 -5.06 -4.89
C TYR A 74 -7.27 -5.80 -5.00
N ASP A 75 -8.19 -5.59 -4.05
CA ASP A 75 -9.49 -6.25 -4.02
C ASP A 75 -10.35 -5.88 -5.24
N ASN A 76 -10.35 -4.60 -5.61
CA ASN A 76 -11.06 -4.11 -6.78
C ASN A 76 -10.50 -4.75 -8.05
N LYS A 77 -9.17 -4.76 -8.22
CA LYS A 77 -8.54 -5.37 -9.38
C LYS A 77 -8.80 -6.87 -9.44
N ARG A 78 -8.63 -7.60 -8.34
CA ARG A 78 -8.82 -9.04 -8.25
C ARG A 78 -10.23 -9.46 -8.70
N LYS A 79 -11.25 -8.67 -8.39
CA LYS A 79 -12.63 -8.89 -8.85
C LYS A 79 -12.80 -8.70 -10.37
N THR A 80 -11.98 -7.86 -11.00
CA THR A 80 -12.01 -7.60 -12.45
C THR A 80 -11.15 -8.55 -13.28
N LEU A 81 -10.30 -9.38 -12.65
CA LEU A 81 -9.49 -10.37 -13.35
C LEU A 81 -10.35 -11.48 -13.97
N SER A 82 -9.83 -12.08 -15.05
CA SER A 82 -10.42 -13.27 -15.66
C SER A 82 -10.60 -14.40 -14.63
N ASN A 83 -11.67 -15.17 -14.78
CA ASN A 83 -11.95 -16.33 -13.93
C ASN A 83 -10.77 -17.32 -13.89
N GLU A 84 -10.06 -17.51 -15.01
CA GLU A 84 -8.88 -18.38 -15.07
C GLU A 84 -7.77 -17.91 -14.12
N LYS A 85 -7.41 -16.62 -14.19
CA LYS A 85 -6.42 -16.02 -13.28
C LYS A 85 -6.85 -16.13 -11.81
N ARG A 86 -8.14 -15.90 -11.53
CA ARG A 86 -8.68 -16.00 -10.17
C ARG A 86 -8.59 -17.42 -9.62
N VAL A 87 -8.90 -18.43 -10.45
CA VAL A 87 -8.78 -19.85 -10.08
C VAL A 87 -7.33 -20.22 -9.79
N THR A 88 -6.38 -19.73 -10.60
CA THR A 88 -4.95 -19.97 -10.36
C THR A 88 -4.51 -19.41 -9.01
N LEU A 89 -4.80 -18.15 -8.72
CA LEU A 89 -4.46 -17.51 -7.44
C LEU A 89 -5.05 -18.29 -6.24
N LEU A 90 -6.31 -18.68 -6.33
CA LEU A 90 -6.97 -19.44 -5.26
C LEU A 90 -6.33 -20.82 -5.03
N LYS A 91 -5.93 -21.52 -6.10
CA LYS A 91 -5.25 -22.82 -5.98
C LYS A 91 -3.90 -22.70 -5.28
N GLU A 92 -3.15 -21.67 -5.63
CA GLU A 92 -1.83 -21.42 -5.03
C GLU A 92 -1.97 -21.02 -3.55
N GLU A 93 -2.98 -20.22 -3.21
CA GLU A 93 -3.30 -19.85 -1.82
C GLU A 93 -3.72 -21.08 -0.98
N LEU A 94 -4.55 -21.96 -1.53
CA LEU A 94 -4.90 -23.23 -0.88
C LEU A 94 -3.68 -24.11 -0.62
N ALA A 95 -2.77 -24.21 -1.60
CA ALA A 95 -1.55 -24.99 -1.44
C ALA A 95 -0.64 -24.45 -0.32
N LYS A 96 -0.56 -23.12 -0.14
CA LYS A 96 0.18 -22.52 1.00
C LYS A 96 -0.44 -22.95 2.34
N LEU A 97 -1.76 -22.83 2.47
CA LEU A 97 -2.49 -23.19 3.70
C LEU A 97 -2.42 -24.68 4.06
N GLU A 98 -2.35 -25.55 3.04
CA GLU A 98 -2.17 -26.99 3.25
C GLU A 98 -0.76 -27.31 3.76
N ASN A 99 0.26 -26.62 3.25
CA ASN A 99 1.64 -26.80 3.72
C ASN A 99 1.86 -26.27 5.14
N ASP A 100 1.22 -25.15 5.50
CA ASP A 100 1.31 -24.57 6.86
C ASP A 100 0.61 -25.41 7.95
N LYS A 101 -0.18 -26.41 7.56
CA LYS A 101 -0.84 -27.35 8.48
C LYS A 101 0.07 -28.50 8.95
N LEU A 102 1.23 -28.70 8.33
CA LEU A 102 2.21 -29.73 8.68
C LEU A 102 3.23 -29.21 9.70
#